data_AF-A0A2D8MPF9-F1
#
_entry.id   AF-A0A2D8MPF9-F1
#
_cell.length_a   1.000
_cell.length_b   1.000
_cell.length_c   1.000
_cell.angle_alpha   90.00
_cell.angle_beta   90.00
_cell.angle_gamma   90.00
#
_symmetry.space_group_name_H-M   'P 1'
#
loop_
_entity.id
_entity.type
_entity.pdbx_description
1 polymer ?
#
loop_
_entity_poly.entity_id
_entity_poly.type
_entity_poly.pdbx_seq_one_letter_code
_entity_poly.pdbx_strand_id
1 'polypeptide(L)'
;MILFTKREKQVIIFLICTLVAGYAVKHYKQAHLYDDFNPLSKVEKEAFKETAELTYKQLDRTDKTGLEQEPNRSVEKKYKPTIEIININTADKKDLIKLPKIGAVTAERIIRFRDDFGSFETLDDLMKIKGIGPKTLEKLKHHITL
;
A
#
# COMPACT_ATOMS: atom_id res chain seq x y z
N MET A 1 -3.65 -6.43 55.49
CA MET A 1 -3.00 -7.56 54.79
C MET A 1 -4.06 -8.20 53.92
N ILE A 2 -4.04 -7.96 52.61
CA ILE A 2 -5.16 -8.29 51.73
C ILE A 2 -5.19 -9.82 51.51
N LEU A 3 -6.17 -10.50 52.10
CA LEU A 3 -6.37 -11.95 51.99
C LEU A 3 -7.00 -12.29 50.63
N PHE A 4 -6.19 -12.48 49.61
CA PHE A 4 -6.63 -13.16 48.38
C PHE A 4 -6.35 -14.65 48.49
N THR A 5 -7.33 -15.48 48.15
CA THR A 5 -7.16 -16.94 48.16
C THR A 5 -6.17 -17.38 47.09
N LYS A 6 -5.55 -18.58 47.24
CA LYS A 6 -4.56 -19.09 46.28
C LYS A 6 -5.10 -19.12 44.84
N ARG A 7 -6.40 -19.39 44.66
CA ARG A 7 -7.07 -19.40 43.36
C ARG A 7 -7.28 -17.98 42.81
N GLU A 8 -7.71 -17.03 43.65
CA GLU A 8 -7.86 -15.62 43.24
C GLU A 8 -6.53 -15.02 42.77
N LYS A 9 -5.42 -15.34 43.45
CA LYS A 9 -4.08 -14.87 43.02
C LYS A 9 -3.70 -15.41 41.64
N GLN A 10 -4.04 -16.66 41.32
CA GLN A 10 -3.78 -17.24 40.00
C GLN A 10 -4.61 -16.57 38.90
N VAL A 11 -5.89 -16.28 39.18
CA VAL A 11 -6.78 -15.56 38.25
C VAL A 11 -6.26 -14.14 38.00
N ILE A 12 -5.83 -13.43 39.05
CA ILE A 12 -5.27 -12.08 38.94
C ILE A 12 -3.98 -12.10 38.12
N ILE A 13 -3.08 -13.06 38.35
CA ILE A 13 -1.85 -13.20 37.55
C ILE A 13 -2.19 -13.46 36.08
N PHE A 14 -3.14 -14.35 35.79
CA PHE A 14 -3.58 -14.63 34.43
C PHE A 14 -4.15 -13.37 33.74
N LEU A 15 -4.99 -12.59 34.43
CA LEU A 15 -5.54 -11.34 33.91
C LEU A 15 -4.47 -10.27 33.65
N ILE A 16 -3.49 -10.14 34.54
CA ILE A 16 -2.37 -9.21 34.32
C ILE A 16 -1.53 -9.66 33.13
N CYS A 17 -1.22 -10.96 33.03
CA CYS A 17 -0.43 -11.51 31.92
C CYS A 17 -1.12 -11.29 30.56
N THR A 18 -2.44 -11.51 30.46
CA THR A 18 -3.17 -11.28 29.21
C THR A 18 -3.23 -9.80 28.85
N LEU A 19 -3.38 -8.91 29.83
CA LEU A 19 -3.41 -7.46 29.63
C LEU A 19 -2.04 -6.93 29.19
N VAL A 20 -0.95 -7.39 29.81
CA VAL A 20 0.43 -7.05 29.43
C VAL A 20 0.75 -7.58 28.04
N ALA A 21 0.40 -8.83 27.72
CA ALA A 21 0.59 -9.39 26.38
C ALA A 21 -0.20 -8.61 25.32
N GLY A 22 -1.45 -8.24 25.61
CA GLY A 22 -2.27 -7.41 24.73
C GLY A 22 -1.67 -6.02 24.50
N TYR A 23 -1.17 -5.37 25.56
CA TYR A 23 -0.50 -4.08 25.46
C TYR A 23 0.82 -4.19 24.67
N ALA A 24 1.61 -5.24 24.91
CA ALA A 24 2.85 -5.50 24.18
C ALA A 24 2.60 -5.70 22.67
N VAL A 25 1.58 -6.46 22.29
CA VAL A 25 1.19 -6.63 20.87
C VAL A 25 0.77 -5.30 20.25
N LYS A 26 -0.05 -4.50 20.97
CA LYS A 26 -0.48 -3.17 20.51
C LYS A 26 0.71 -2.23 20.32
N HIS A 27 1.65 -2.23 21.25
CA HIS A 27 2.82 -1.35 21.24
C HIS A 27 3.87 -1.80 20.21
N TYR A 28 4.08 -3.12 20.05
CA TYR A 28 4.97 -3.67 19.04
C TYR A 28 4.50 -3.33 17.62
N LYS A 29 3.18 -3.36 17.37
CA LYS A 29 2.60 -2.92 16.10
C LYS A 29 2.86 -1.44 15.79
N GLN A 30 3.04 -0.61 16.82
CA GLN A 30 3.23 0.83 16.68
C GLN A 30 4.70 1.24 16.51
N ALA A 31 5.66 0.40 16.91
CA ALA A 31 7.08 0.76 16.92
C ALA A 31 7.86 0.47 15.62
N HIS A 32 7.45 -0.48 14.76
CA HIS A 32 8.34 -0.93 13.67
C HIS A 32 7.68 -1.45 12.37
N LEU A 33 6.40 -1.15 12.08
CA LEU A 33 5.73 -1.77 10.92
C LEU A 33 4.95 -0.82 9.99
N TYR A 34 5.20 0.49 10.05
CA TYR A 34 4.45 1.44 9.22
C TYR A 34 5.25 2.63 8.65
N ASP A 35 6.54 2.78 8.98
CA ASP A 35 7.34 3.88 8.46
C ASP A 35 7.60 3.79 6.95
N ASP A 36 7.49 2.59 6.36
CA ASP A 36 7.71 2.37 4.92
C ASP A 36 6.50 2.74 4.02
N PHE A 37 5.37 3.15 4.61
CA PHE A 37 4.07 3.29 3.93
C PHE A 37 3.62 4.72 3.63
N ASN A 38 4.45 5.74 3.86
CA ASN A 38 4.15 7.09 3.40
C ASN A 38 5.10 7.47 2.25
N PRO A 39 4.76 7.16 0.98
CA PRO A 39 5.67 7.33 -0.16
C PRO A 39 5.97 8.79 -0.52
N LEU A 40 5.36 9.75 0.16
CA LEU A 40 5.62 11.19 -0.03
C LEU A 40 5.69 11.85 1.34
N SER A 41 6.88 12.24 1.75
CA SER A 41 7.10 13.08 2.93
C SER A 41 6.34 14.40 2.75
N LYS A 42 6.00 15.05 3.87
CA LYS A 42 5.26 16.33 3.84
C LYS A 42 5.98 17.38 2.96
N VAL A 43 7.31 17.36 2.99
CA VAL A 43 8.19 18.22 2.20
C VAL A 43 8.03 17.95 0.70
N GLU A 44 8.02 16.69 0.28
CA GLU A 44 7.85 16.35 -1.14
C GLU A 44 6.43 16.68 -1.65
N LYS A 45 5.41 16.57 -0.79
CA LYS A 45 4.04 17.01 -1.14
C LYS A 45 3.95 18.52 -1.32
N GLU A 46 4.62 19.27 -0.46
CA GLU A 46 4.65 20.73 -0.53
C GLU A 46 5.43 21.20 -1.78
N ALA A 47 6.59 20.58 -2.07
CA ALA A 47 7.37 20.87 -3.28
C ALA A 47 6.60 20.54 -4.57
N PHE A 48 5.87 19.42 -4.59
CA PHE A 48 5.04 19.06 -5.74
C PHE A 48 3.88 20.06 -5.94
N LYS A 49 3.26 20.52 -4.84
CA LYS A 49 2.17 21.51 -4.89
C LYS A 49 2.67 22.86 -5.42
N GLU A 50 3.82 23.33 -4.94
CA GLU A 50 4.42 24.60 -5.35
C GLU A 50 4.79 24.59 -6.85
N THR A 51 5.42 23.52 -7.32
CA THR A 51 5.81 23.38 -8.74
C THR A 51 4.59 23.28 -9.65
N ALA A 52 3.52 22.60 -9.23
CA ALA A 52 2.26 22.56 -9.96
C ALA A 52 1.59 23.94 -10.03
N GLU A 53 1.49 24.67 -8.91
CA GLU A 53 0.91 26.01 -8.87
C GLU A 53 1.66 27.03 -9.74
N LEU A 54 3.00 26.98 -9.75
CA LEU A 54 3.82 27.82 -10.64
C LEU A 54 3.58 27.52 -12.12
N THR A 55 3.49 26.23 -12.47
CA THR A 55 3.23 25.78 -13.84
C THR A 55 1.86 26.27 -14.33
N TYR A 56 0.82 26.16 -13.50
CA TYR A 56 -0.53 26.66 -13.84
C TYR A 56 -0.56 28.19 -13.97
N LYS A 57 0.10 28.93 -13.08
CA LYS A 57 0.14 30.40 -13.11
C LYS A 57 0.92 30.96 -14.30
N GLN A 58 1.82 30.16 -14.89
CA GLN A 58 2.54 30.51 -16.13
C GLN A 58 1.67 30.29 -17.38
N LEU A 59 0.72 29.35 -17.36
CA LEU A 59 -0.19 29.09 -18.48
C LEU A 59 -1.20 30.23 -18.68
N ASP A 60 -1.75 30.81 -17.60
CA ASP A 60 -2.71 31.95 -17.68
C ASP A 60 -2.11 33.25 -18.24
N ARG A 61 -0.78 33.36 -18.37
CA ARG A 61 -0.11 34.56 -18.91
C ARG A 61 0.03 34.57 -20.43
N THR A 62 -0.18 33.45 -21.11
CA THR A 62 0.15 33.31 -22.54
C THR A 62 -1.03 33.62 -23.48
N ASP A 63 -2.23 33.90 -22.94
CA ASP A 63 -3.47 33.98 -23.73
C ASP A 63 -3.93 35.39 -24.16
N LYS A 64 -3.03 36.38 -24.31
CA LYS A 64 -3.45 37.76 -24.67
C LYS A 64 -2.75 38.48 -25.83
N THR A 65 -2.14 37.79 -26.79
CA THR A 65 -1.80 38.46 -28.07
C THR A 65 -1.95 37.57 -29.31
N GLY A 66 -3.09 37.71 -30.01
CA GLY A 66 -3.22 37.80 -31.48
C GLY A 66 -2.83 36.64 -32.42
N LEU A 67 -3.86 35.92 -32.91
CA LEU A 67 -4.12 35.35 -34.26
C LEU A 67 -3.03 34.56 -35.04
N GLU A 68 -3.30 33.24 -35.13
CA GLU A 68 -3.20 32.33 -36.29
C GLU A 68 -1.86 32.20 -37.07
N GLN A 69 -1.12 31.12 -36.77
CA GLN A 69 -0.76 30.09 -37.76
C GLN A 69 -0.23 28.82 -37.05
N GLU A 70 -0.91 27.69 -37.29
CA GLU A 70 -0.53 26.32 -36.92
C GLU A 70 0.85 25.95 -37.48
N PRO A 71 1.68 25.25 -36.69
CA PRO A 71 1.96 23.87 -37.06
C PRO A 71 1.90 22.94 -35.84
N ASN A 72 0.92 22.04 -35.84
CA ASN A 72 1.15 20.61 -35.65
C ASN A 72 2.29 20.24 -34.68
N ARG A 73 2.07 20.46 -33.38
CA ARG A 73 2.62 19.60 -32.33
C ARG A 73 1.65 19.52 -31.18
N SER A 74 0.58 18.77 -31.42
CA SER A 74 -0.25 18.18 -30.38
C SER A 74 0.62 17.26 -29.50
N VAL A 75 1.34 17.84 -28.54
CA VAL A 75 1.58 17.16 -27.27
C VAL A 75 0.37 17.46 -26.40
N GLU A 76 -0.81 16.99 -26.84
CA GLU A 76 -1.79 16.48 -25.90
C GLU A 76 -1.05 15.37 -25.14
N LYS A 77 -0.47 15.71 -23.98
CA LYS A 77 -0.12 14.69 -23.00
C LYS A 77 -1.46 14.17 -22.49
N LYS A 78 -2.13 13.33 -23.29
CA LYS A 78 -3.19 12.44 -22.85
C LYS A 78 -2.57 11.68 -21.69
N TYR A 79 -2.86 12.12 -20.47
CA TYR A 79 -2.65 11.31 -19.28
C TYR A 79 -3.65 10.18 -19.39
N LYS A 80 -3.30 9.18 -20.21
CA LYS A 80 -3.91 7.87 -20.16
C LYS A 80 -3.32 7.30 -18.87
N PRO A 81 -4.11 7.13 -17.78
CA PRO A 81 -3.62 6.34 -16.67
C PRO A 81 -3.33 4.96 -17.24
N THR A 82 -2.06 4.69 -17.52
CA THR A 82 -1.61 3.36 -17.90
C THR A 82 -1.87 2.53 -16.67
N ILE A 83 -2.83 1.62 -16.77
CA ILE A 83 -3.07 0.60 -15.75
C ILE A 83 -1.77 -0.18 -15.69
N GLU A 84 -0.95 0.10 -14.68
CA GLU A 84 0.34 -0.54 -14.49
C GLU A 84 0.05 -2.00 -14.11
N ILE A 85 0.39 -2.92 -15.02
CA ILE A 85 0.24 -4.35 -14.78
C ILE A 85 1.43 -4.78 -13.93
N ILE A 86 1.16 -5.30 -12.74
CA ILE A 86 2.17 -5.62 -11.73
C ILE A 86 2.50 -7.11 -11.80
N ASN A 87 3.77 -7.44 -11.97
CA ASN A 87 4.23 -8.82 -11.95
C ASN A 87 4.31 -9.36 -10.52
N ILE A 88 3.53 -10.38 -10.18
CA ILE A 88 3.43 -10.92 -8.81
C ILE A 88 4.69 -11.64 -8.34
N ASN A 89 5.49 -12.18 -9.26
CA ASN A 89 6.72 -12.90 -8.94
C ASN A 89 7.91 -11.97 -8.69
N THR A 90 7.88 -10.74 -9.22
CA THR A 90 9.01 -9.80 -9.15
C THR A 90 8.69 -8.50 -8.45
N ALA A 91 7.42 -8.11 -8.35
CA ALA A 91 7.01 -6.87 -7.72
C ALA A 91 7.47 -6.80 -6.27
N ASP A 92 7.90 -5.60 -5.88
CA ASP A 92 8.22 -5.31 -4.50
C ASP A 92 6.94 -5.11 -3.68
N LYS A 93 7.11 -4.95 -2.37
CA LYS A 93 5.98 -4.74 -1.47
C LYS A 93 5.18 -3.50 -1.85
N LYS A 94 5.86 -2.40 -2.21
CA LYS A 94 5.26 -1.09 -2.49
C LYS A 94 4.35 -1.16 -3.70
N ASP A 95 4.76 -1.87 -4.74
CA ASP A 95 3.98 -2.11 -5.94
C ASP A 95 2.79 -3.01 -5.65
N LEU A 96 2.98 -4.12 -4.93
CA LEU A 96 1.87 -5.02 -4.57
C LEU A 96 0.75 -4.32 -3.79
N ILE A 97 1.06 -3.31 -2.96
CA ILE A 97 0.06 -2.53 -2.20
C ILE A 97 -0.77 -1.62 -3.11
N LYS A 98 -0.28 -1.24 -4.30
CA LYS A 98 -1.05 -0.47 -5.27
C LYS A 98 -2.23 -1.27 -5.83
N LEU A 99 -2.19 -2.60 -5.71
CA LEU A 99 -3.23 -3.48 -6.23
C LEU A 99 -4.54 -3.35 -5.42
N PRO A 100 -5.70 -3.40 -6.10
CA PRO A 100 -6.98 -3.33 -5.41
C PRO A 100 -7.12 -4.51 -4.44
N LYS A 101 -7.61 -4.23 -3.22
CA LYS A 101 -7.81 -5.24 -2.15
C LYS A 101 -6.52 -5.86 -1.58
N ILE A 102 -5.33 -5.42 -2.00
CA ILE A 102 -4.06 -5.85 -1.40
C ILE A 102 -3.57 -4.77 -0.44
N GLY A 103 -3.57 -5.10 0.85
CA GLY A 103 -2.94 -4.28 1.88
C GLY A 103 -1.55 -4.79 2.26
N ALA A 104 -0.85 -4.02 3.10
CA ALA A 104 0.47 -4.32 3.63
C ALA A 104 0.68 -5.80 4.04
N VAL A 105 -0.27 -6.34 4.79
CA VAL A 105 -0.21 -7.70 5.33
C VAL A 105 -0.37 -8.75 4.24
N THR A 106 -1.21 -8.50 3.23
CA THR A 106 -1.40 -9.44 2.12
C THR A 106 -0.22 -9.40 1.17
N ALA A 107 0.31 -8.21 0.87
CA ALA A 107 1.53 -8.04 0.08
C ALA A 107 2.72 -8.80 0.68
N GLU A 108 2.90 -8.71 2.01
CA GLU A 108 3.92 -9.48 2.73
C GLU A 108 3.75 -10.99 2.55
N ARG A 109 2.50 -11.48 2.61
CA ARG A 109 2.23 -12.91 2.42
C ARG A 109 2.50 -13.38 0.98
N ILE A 110 2.29 -12.52 -0.01
CA ILE A 110 2.62 -12.82 -1.41
C ILE A 110 4.13 -13.01 -1.56
N ILE A 111 4.92 -12.07 -1.04
CA ILE A 111 6.39 -12.12 -1.08
C ILE A 111 6.87 -13.36 -0.34
N ARG A 112 6.42 -13.55 0.90
CA ARG A 112 6.80 -14.72 1.70
C ARG A 112 6.44 -16.03 1.03
N PHE A 113 5.28 -16.12 0.39
CA PHE A 113 4.88 -17.35 -0.31
C PHE A 113 5.86 -17.69 -1.44
N ARG A 114 6.25 -16.71 -2.27
CA ARG A 114 7.21 -16.97 -3.36
C ARG A 114 8.62 -17.25 -2.88
N ASP A 115 9.00 -16.72 -1.72
CA ASP A 115 10.28 -17.01 -1.08
C ASP A 115 10.31 -18.43 -0.46
N ASP A 116 9.22 -18.85 0.18
CA ASP A 116 9.12 -20.14 0.87
C ASP A 116 8.80 -21.32 -0.08
N PHE A 117 7.98 -21.09 -1.11
CA PHE A 117 7.43 -22.14 -1.99
C PHE A 117 7.82 -21.99 -3.47
N GLY A 118 8.52 -20.92 -3.84
CA GLY A 118 8.86 -20.59 -5.21
C GLY A 118 7.79 -19.75 -5.93
N SER A 119 8.11 -19.30 -7.14
CA SER A 119 7.25 -18.43 -7.96
C SER A 119 5.86 -19.02 -8.21
N PHE A 120 4.86 -18.14 -8.36
CA PHE A 120 3.53 -18.52 -8.80
C PHE A 120 3.57 -18.93 -10.27
N GLU A 121 3.09 -20.14 -10.57
CA GLU A 121 2.98 -20.66 -11.94
C GLU A 121 1.68 -20.23 -12.61
N THR A 122 0.63 -20.02 -11.80
CA THR A 122 -0.69 -19.59 -12.27
C THR A 122 -1.22 -18.45 -11.39
N LEU A 123 -2.12 -17.62 -11.94
CA LEU A 123 -2.79 -16.60 -11.13
C LEU A 123 -3.70 -17.22 -10.05
N ASP A 124 -4.20 -18.43 -10.26
CA ASP A 124 -5.07 -19.10 -9.29
C ASP A 124 -4.28 -19.56 -8.04
N ASP A 125 -2.96 -19.72 -8.14
CA ASP A 125 -2.09 -20.02 -6.99
C ASP A 125 -2.12 -18.93 -5.91
N LEU A 126 -2.46 -17.68 -6.28
CA LEU A 126 -2.66 -16.60 -5.31
C LEU A 126 -3.77 -16.91 -4.30
N MET A 127 -4.73 -17.79 -4.63
CA MET A 127 -5.77 -18.22 -3.68
C MET A 127 -5.23 -19.09 -2.53
N LYS A 128 -4.01 -19.60 -2.63
CA LYS A 128 -3.32 -20.28 -1.52
C LYS A 128 -2.96 -19.29 -0.40
N ILE A 129 -2.95 -18.00 -0.69
CA ILE A 129 -2.62 -16.94 0.27
C ILE A 129 -3.85 -16.56 1.09
N LYS A 130 -3.72 -16.67 2.42
CA LYS A 130 -4.76 -16.22 3.35
C LYS A 130 -5.12 -14.75 3.09
N GLY A 131 -6.39 -14.52 2.76
CA GLY A 131 -6.93 -13.18 2.46
C GLY A 131 -7.16 -12.91 0.97
N ILE A 132 -6.72 -13.79 0.08
CA ILE A 132 -7.04 -13.75 -1.34
C ILE A 132 -8.05 -14.87 -1.64
N GLY A 133 -9.31 -14.48 -1.79
CA GLY A 133 -10.38 -15.38 -2.23
C GLY A 133 -10.74 -15.15 -3.70
N PRO A 134 -11.72 -15.91 -4.25
CA PRO A 134 -12.10 -15.83 -5.66
C PRO A 134 -12.53 -14.42 -6.08
N LYS A 135 -13.31 -13.73 -5.24
CA LYS A 135 -13.72 -12.33 -5.48
C LYS A 135 -12.55 -11.35 -5.52
N THR A 136 -11.54 -11.58 -4.68
CA THR A 136 -10.33 -10.75 -4.66
C THR A 136 -9.51 -11.02 -5.91
N LEU A 137 -9.29 -12.28 -6.24
CA LEU A 137 -8.54 -12.68 -7.42
C LEU A 137 -9.17 -12.13 -8.71
N GLU A 138 -10.49 -12.20 -8.86
CA GLU A 138 -11.22 -11.63 -10.00
C GLU A 138 -10.93 -10.14 -10.18
N LYS A 139 -10.88 -9.38 -9.08
CA LYS A 139 -10.50 -7.95 -9.11
C LYS A 139 -9.03 -7.73 -9.41
N LEU A 140 -8.16 -8.70 -9.17
CA LEU A 140 -6.74 -8.60 -9.42
C LEU A 140 -6.35 -8.99 -10.85
N LYS A 141 -7.06 -9.92 -11.49
CA LYS A 141 -6.70 -10.49 -12.81
C LYS A 141 -6.42 -9.44 -13.89
N HIS A 142 -7.00 -8.25 -13.81
CA HIS A 142 -6.78 -7.15 -14.77
C HIS A 142 -5.59 -6.22 -14.44
N HIS A 143 -4.96 -6.41 -13.28
CA HIS A 143 -3.88 -5.56 -12.78
C HIS A 143 -2.58 -6.34 -12.56
N ILE A 144 -2.56 -7.65 -12.81
CA ILE A 144 -1.45 -8.51 -12.43
C ILE A 144 -0.99 -9.40 -13.58
N THR A 145 0.31 -9.72 -13.57
CA THR A 145 0.94 -10.74 -14.41
C THR A 145 1.82 -11.65 -13.55
N LEU A 146 2.27 -12.76 -14.12
CA LEU A 146 3.31 -13.61 -13.54
C LEU A 146 4.70 -13.17 -13.99
#